data_AF-A0A698FJR9-F1
#
_entry.id   AF-A0A698FJR9-F1
#
_cell.length_a   1.000
_cell.length_b   1.000
_cell.length_c   1.000
_cell.angle_alpha   90.00
_cell.angle_beta   90.00
_cell.angle_gamma   90.00
#
_symmetry.space_group_name_H-M   'P 1'
#
loop_
_entity.id
_entity.type
_entity.pdbx_description
1 polymer ?
#
loop_
_entity_poly.entity_id
_entity_poly.type
_entity_poly.pdbx_seq_one_letter_code
_entity_poly.pdbx_strand_id
1 'polypeptide(L)'
;MDFFFVEYRDPLVGLIILTVLIFVVAVANYIWKVFASKDEEQKLEKFIKKFEMDSVHKDLLRNEGLSFGNLSFLAEIFTKSGEFEKATQIYLIALEKSKDKQEHEFIFFALAKVYFKAGFLERAKEVLLQALKIRPRNIQTLKLLKIVYLKLRKHKENLELLDCLFELGENVKEEKEFLKALDFLESSLSNEEKKEYILKLQIDNNPMLGRLVFEKYHIFLNQDFSSICDLLYKENKTFNLQNKEYFEFFYALGLIEDEKSKDVVFKNSNFKMLKILKDNSFKARLEFSYRCTECKSVMPLFFYHCPVCYEFNTCQIIYEVKNNETY
;
A
#
# COMPACT_ATOMS: atom_id res chain seq x y z
N MET A 1 -13.63 -17.34 -65.52
CA MET A 1 -13.07 -17.04 -64.18
C MET A 1 -12.48 -18.35 -63.71
N ASP A 2 -11.36 -18.75 -64.30
CA ASP A 2 -10.86 -20.13 -64.21
C ASP A 2 -9.36 -20.06 -63.97
N PHE A 3 -8.96 -19.87 -62.71
CA PHE A 3 -7.54 -19.93 -62.31
C PHE A 3 -7.37 -20.30 -60.82
N PHE A 4 -8.26 -21.12 -60.26
CA PHE A 4 -8.18 -21.57 -58.86
C PHE A 4 -8.48 -23.07 -58.67
N PHE A 5 -8.13 -23.90 -59.64
CA PHE A 5 -8.02 -25.34 -59.41
C PHE A 5 -6.57 -25.77 -59.62
N VAL A 6 -5.80 -25.75 -58.53
CA VAL A 6 -4.51 -26.44 -58.44
C VAL A 6 -4.81 -27.94 -58.41
N GLU A 7 -4.95 -28.51 -59.59
CA GLU A 7 -4.93 -29.96 -59.80
C GLU A 7 -3.46 -30.40 -59.85
N TYR A 8 -2.76 -30.29 -58.71
CA TYR A 8 -1.39 -30.79 -58.57
C TYR A 8 -1.23 -31.53 -57.23
N ARG A 9 -1.50 -32.84 -57.28
CA ARG A 9 -1.30 -33.79 -56.18
C ARG A 9 0.16 -34.29 -56.15
N ASP A 10 1.11 -33.38 -56.01
CA ASP A 10 2.50 -33.76 -55.78
C ASP A 10 2.88 -33.37 -54.34
N PRO A 11 3.09 -34.35 -53.43
CA PRO A 11 3.39 -34.07 -52.02
C PRO A 11 4.64 -33.19 -51.83
N LEU A 12 5.55 -33.15 -52.81
CA LEU A 12 6.72 -32.26 -52.82
C LEU A 12 6.34 -30.77 -52.91
N VAL A 13 5.36 -30.40 -53.73
CA VAL A 13 4.94 -28.99 -53.89
C VAL A 13 4.25 -28.47 -52.64
N GLY A 14 3.43 -29.30 -51.98
CA GLY A 14 2.85 -28.96 -50.67
C GLY A 14 3.91 -28.73 -49.59
N LEU A 15 4.97 -29.53 -49.58
CA LEU A 15 6.10 -29.41 -48.65
C LEU A 15 6.91 -28.13 -48.92
N ILE A 16 7.11 -27.78 -50.19
CA ILE A 16 7.75 -26.51 -50.60
C ILE A 16 6.91 -25.31 -50.14
N ILE A 17 5.60 -25.32 -50.38
CA ILE A 17 4.72 -24.21 -49.94
C ILE A 17 4.74 -24.06 -48.41
N LEU A 18 4.67 -25.17 -47.67
CA LEU A 18 4.73 -25.17 -46.20
C LEU A 18 6.05 -24.57 -45.68
N THR A 19 7.18 -25.01 -46.25
CA THR A 19 8.51 -24.50 -45.87
C THR A 19 8.68 -23.02 -46.17
N VAL A 20 8.19 -22.54 -47.32
CA VAL A 20 8.17 -21.11 -47.63
C VAL A 20 7.29 -20.35 -46.64
N LEU A 21 6.13 -20.88 -46.26
CA LEU A 21 5.22 -20.22 -45.32
C LEU A 21 5.84 -20.10 -43.92
N ILE A 22 6.49 -21.17 -43.43
CA ILE A 22 7.25 -21.14 -42.17
C ILE A 22 8.38 -20.11 -42.26
N PHE A 23 9.11 -20.05 -43.37
CA PHE A 23 10.18 -19.08 -43.58
C PHE A 23 9.66 -17.64 -43.57
N VAL A 24 8.55 -17.36 -44.25
CA VAL A 24 7.92 -16.03 -44.26
C VAL A 24 7.49 -15.62 -42.85
N VAL A 25 6.88 -16.52 -42.09
CA VAL A 25 6.50 -16.26 -40.69
C VAL A 25 7.74 -16.00 -39.83
N ALA A 26 8.81 -16.75 -40.01
CA ALA A 26 10.06 -16.56 -39.27
C ALA A 26 10.72 -15.21 -39.59
N VAL A 27 10.79 -14.83 -40.86
CA VAL A 27 11.35 -13.54 -41.31
C VAL A 27 10.48 -12.38 -40.81
N ALA A 28 9.16 -12.49 -40.93
CA ALA A 28 8.23 -11.48 -40.42
C ALA A 28 8.39 -11.29 -38.91
N ASN A 29 8.49 -12.39 -38.14
CA ASN A 29 8.71 -12.35 -36.70
C ASN A 29 10.07 -11.73 -36.34
N TYR A 30 11.14 -12.04 -37.10
CA TYR A 30 12.46 -11.43 -36.90
C TYR A 30 12.44 -9.92 -37.14
N ILE A 31 11.86 -9.47 -38.25
CA ILE A 31 11.72 -8.04 -38.57
C ILE A 31 10.88 -7.33 -37.50
N TRP A 32 9.77 -7.94 -37.09
CA TRP A 32 8.91 -7.40 -36.03
C TRP A 32 9.67 -7.27 -34.71
N LYS A 33 10.46 -8.28 -34.33
CA LYS A 33 11.28 -8.26 -33.12
C LYS A 33 12.32 -7.13 -33.15
N VAL A 34 13.01 -6.92 -34.27
CA VAL A 34 14.00 -5.85 -34.42
C VAL A 34 13.35 -4.47 -34.38
N PHE A 35 12.17 -4.32 -35.00
CA PHE A 35 11.43 -3.06 -34.94
C PHE A 35 10.94 -2.78 -33.51
N ALA A 36 10.35 -3.77 -32.86
CA ALA A 36 9.88 -3.67 -31.48
C ALA A 36 11.04 -3.37 -30.51
N SER A 37 12.21 -3.99 -30.68
CA SER A 37 13.37 -3.70 -29.82
C SER A 37 13.88 -2.28 -29.98
N LYS A 38 13.93 -1.75 -31.21
CA LYS A 38 14.31 -0.35 -31.46
C LYS A 38 13.31 0.64 -30.85
N ASP A 39 12.02 0.36 -30.92
CA ASP A 39 10.98 1.19 -30.30
C ASP A 39 11.06 1.14 -28.75
N GLU A 40 11.33 -0.03 -28.16
CA GLU A 40 11.59 -0.19 -26.73
C GLU A 40 12.81 0.64 -26.28
N GLU A 41 13.94 0.55 -27.00
CA GLU A 41 15.15 1.33 -26.72
C GLU A 41 14.90 2.85 -26.80
N GLN A 42 14.18 3.32 -27.82
CA GLN A 42 13.84 4.74 -27.94
C GLN A 42 12.94 5.24 -26.80
N LYS A 43 11.98 4.42 -26.35
CA LYS A 43 11.13 4.75 -25.20
C LYS A 43 11.95 4.81 -23.91
N LEU A 44 12.90 3.88 -23.75
CA LEU A 44 13.81 3.86 -22.61
C LEU A 44 14.69 5.10 -22.58
N GLU A 45 15.30 5.47 -23.72
CA GLU A 45 16.14 6.66 -23.83
C GLU A 45 15.35 7.95 -23.52
N LYS A 46 14.11 8.07 -24.05
CA LYS A 46 13.21 9.19 -23.72
C LYS A 46 12.84 9.21 -22.23
N PHE A 47 12.60 8.06 -21.63
CA PHE A 47 12.36 7.95 -20.20
C PHE A 47 13.57 8.43 -19.40
N ILE A 48 14.77 7.95 -19.71
CA ILE A 48 15.99 8.32 -18.98
C ILE A 48 16.23 9.83 -19.08
N LYS A 49 16.17 10.41 -20.28
CA LYS A 49 16.31 11.86 -20.49
C LYS A 49 15.30 12.69 -19.69
N LYS A 50 14.08 12.18 -19.48
CA LYS A 50 13.05 12.85 -18.67
C LYS A 50 13.45 12.96 -17.19
N PHE A 51 14.18 11.98 -16.67
CA PHE A 51 14.52 11.85 -15.25
C PHE A 51 15.98 12.19 -14.93
N GLU A 52 16.81 12.35 -15.96
CA GLU A 52 18.23 12.69 -15.83
C GLU A 52 18.41 14.10 -15.24
N MET A 53 19.35 14.23 -14.30
CA MET A 53 19.82 15.50 -13.76
C MET A 53 21.29 15.68 -14.15
N ASP A 54 21.74 16.92 -14.36
CA ASP A 54 23.16 17.19 -14.63
C ASP A 54 24.02 16.90 -13.40
N SER A 55 25.09 16.13 -13.59
CA SER A 55 26.01 15.80 -12.51
C SER A 55 27.43 15.56 -13.02
N VAL A 56 28.39 15.90 -12.15
CA VAL A 56 29.84 15.95 -12.44
C VAL A 56 30.49 14.56 -12.55
N HIS A 57 29.81 13.51 -12.08
CA HIS A 57 30.39 12.16 -11.98
C HIS A 57 29.82 11.14 -12.97
N LYS A 58 29.03 11.58 -13.96
CA LYS A 58 28.41 10.69 -14.96
C LYS A 58 29.44 9.84 -15.71
N ASP A 59 30.56 10.44 -16.08
CA ASP A 59 31.59 9.77 -16.90
C ASP A 59 32.30 8.64 -16.13
N LEU A 60 32.52 8.83 -14.82
CA LEU A 60 33.09 7.79 -13.96
C LEU A 60 32.13 6.60 -13.82
N LEU A 61 30.84 6.88 -13.65
CA LEU A 61 29.80 5.86 -13.49
C LEU A 61 29.48 5.12 -14.80
N ARG A 62 29.70 5.76 -15.95
CA ARG A 62 29.56 5.15 -17.28
C ARG A 62 30.74 4.27 -17.69
N ASN A 63 31.81 4.20 -16.89
CA ASN A 63 32.96 3.32 -17.15
C ASN A 63 32.51 1.85 -17.35
N GLU A 64 33.08 1.18 -18.36
CA GLU A 64 32.71 -0.18 -18.76
C GLU A 64 32.92 -1.19 -17.63
N GLY A 65 33.86 -0.97 -16.71
CA GLY A 65 34.18 -1.88 -15.60
C GLY A 65 33.10 -2.00 -14.50
N LEU A 66 32.11 -1.13 -14.47
CA LEU A 66 31.01 -1.21 -13.49
C LEU A 66 29.87 -2.08 -14.03
N SER A 67 29.68 -3.26 -13.42
CA SER A 67 28.56 -4.15 -13.74
C SER A 67 27.22 -3.62 -13.20
N PHE A 68 26.11 -4.17 -13.73
CA PHE A 68 24.76 -3.94 -13.20
C PHE A 68 24.66 -4.18 -11.68
N GLY A 69 25.28 -5.25 -11.18
CA GLY A 69 25.30 -5.58 -9.76
C GLY A 69 26.02 -4.52 -8.92
N ASN A 70 27.17 -4.02 -9.39
CA ASN A 70 27.94 -2.99 -8.68
C ASN A 70 27.16 -1.67 -8.60
N LEU A 71 26.55 -1.25 -9.71
CA LEU A 71 25.74 -0.03 -9.76
C LEU A 71 24.49 -0.15 -8.88
N SER A 72 23.81 -1.29 -8.92
CA SER A 72 22.62 -1.56 -8.11
C SER A 72 22.93 -1.53 -6.62
N PHE A 73 24.05 -2.13 -6.21
CA PHE A 73 24.51 -2.12 -4.82
C PHE A 73 24.87 -0.71 -4.35
N LEU A 74 25.61 0.03 -5.17
CA LEU A 74 25.98 1.42 -4.87
C LEU A 74 24.75 2.33 -4.73
N ALA A 75 23.79 2.20 -5.64
CA ALA A 75 22.53 2.95 -5.58
C ALA A 75 21.70 2.59 -4.34
N GLU A 76 21.70 1.33 -3.92
CA GLU A 76 21.03 0.91 -2.69
C GLU A 76 21.66 1.54 -1.44
N ILE A 77 23.01 1.64 -1.39
CA ILE A 77 23.73 2.33 -0.31
C ILE A 77 23.28 3.79 -0.24
N PHE A 78 23.31 4.52 -1.37
CA PHE A 78 22.86 5.92 -1.40
C PHE A 78 21.37 6.07 -1.06
N THR A 79 20.54 5.08 -1.41
CA THR A 79 19.12 5.06 -1.02
C THR A 79 18.95 4.92 0.49
N LYS A 80 19.80 4.12 1.15
CA LYS A 80 19.80 3.95 2.60
C LYS A 80 20.40 5.16 3.33
N SER A 81 21.38 5.85 2.74
CA SER A 81 21.96 7.08 3.30
C SER A 81 21.05 8.31 3.15
N GLY A 82 19.97 8.21 2.36
CA GLY A 82 19.05 9.32 2.10
C GLY A 82 19.48 10.23 0.95
N GLU A 83 20.58 9.92 0.26
CA GLU A 83 21.08 10.65 -0.90
C GLU A 83 20.33 10.23 -2.17
N PHE A 84 19.04 10.54 -2.21
CA PHE A 84 18.12 10.05 -3.24
C PHE A 84 18.48 10.51 -4.67
N GLU A 85 19.06 11.71 -4.83
CA GLU A 85 19.48 12.22 -6.14
C GLU A 85 20.60 11.37 -6.74
N LYS A 86 21.62 11.02 -5.93
CA LYS A 86 22.72 10.16 -6.36
C LYS A 86 22.22 8.75 -6.67
N ALA A 87 21.38 8.19 -5.79
CA ALA A 87 20.78 6.88 -6.03
C ALA A 87 19.99 6.84 -7.34
N THR A 88 19.19 7.89 -7.60
CA THR A 88 18.43 8.05 -8.85
C THR A 88 19.35 8.05 -10.06
N GLN A 89 20.41 8.84 -10.05
CA GLN A 89 21.37 8.91 -11.16
C GLN A 89 22.06 7.56 -11.43
N ILE A 90 22.49 6.87 -10.38
CA ILE A 90 23.15 5.57 -10.52
C ILE A 90 22.17 4.52 -11.08
N TYR A 91 20.92 4.51 -10.64
CA TYR A 91 19.91 3.63 -11.23
C TYR A 91 19.58 3.97 -12.69
N LEU A 92 19.56 5.25 -13.07
CA LEU A 92 19.36 5.63 -14.48
C LEU A 92 20.54 5.16 -15.36
N ILE A 93 21.78 5.29 -14.87
CA ILE A 93 22.97 4.78 -15.58
C ILE A 93 22.95 3.24 -15.63
N ALA A 94 22.53 2.58 -14.55
CA ALA A 94 22.34 1.13 -14.55
C ALA A 94 21.32 0.71 -15.62
N LEU A 95 20.24 1.47 -15.77
CA LEU A 95 19.19 1.24 -16.75
C LEU A 95 19.71 1.40 -18.19
N GLU A 96 20.53 2.44 -18.46
CA GLU A 96 21.22 2.64 -19.74
C GLU A 96 22.10 1.45 -20.14
N LYS A 97 22.83 0.87 -19.17
CA LYS A 97 23.80 -0.21 -19.42
C LYS A 97 23.14 -1.59 -19.51
N SER A 98 22.05 -1.81 -18.78
CA SER A 98 21.33 -3.07 -18.75
C SER A 98 20.61 -3.33 -20.08
N LYS A 99 20.70 -4.56 -20.59
CA LYS A 99 20.00 -5.01 -21.81
C LYS A 99 18.93 -6.06 -21.51
N ASP A 100 18.93 -6.61 -20.30
CA ASP A 100 18.01 -7.66 -19.91
C ASP A 100 16.71 -7.10 -19.30
N LYS A 101 15.59 -7.74 -19.62
CA LYS A 101 14.27 -7.30 -19.13
C LYS A 101 14.11 -7.50 -17.62
N GLN A 102 14.74 -8.51 -17.03
CA GLN A 102 14.65 -8.73 -15.58
C GLN A 102 15.49 -7.68 -14.83
N GLU A 103 16.65 -7.31 -15.37
CA GLU A 103 17.44 -6.18 -14.86
C GLU A 103 16.62 -4.87 -14.92
N HIS A 104 15.97 -4.59 -16.06
CA HIS A 104 15.09 -3.41 -16.20
C HIS A 104 13.96 -3.41 -15.16
N GLU A 105 13.27 -4.54 -14.99
CA GLU A 105 12.21 -4.68 -13.99
C GLU A 105 12.71 -4.36 -12.58
N PHE A 106 13.86 -4.92 -12.20
CA PHE A 106 14.50 -4.67 -10.91
C PHE A 106 14.85 -3.19 -10.74
N ILE A 107 15.48 -2.57 -11.74
CA ILE A 107 15.91 -1.17 -11.68
C ILE A 107 14.70 -0.26 -11.58
N PHE A 108 13.65 -0.47 -12.37
CA PHE A 108 12.43 0.33 -12.26
C PHE A 108 11.81 0.21 -10.86
N PHE A 109 11.72 -1.00 -10.31
CA PHE A 109 11.21 -1.18 -8.95
C PHE A 109 12.09 -0.48 -7.89
N ALA A 110 13.41 -0.58 -8.01
CA ALA A 110 14.35 0.05 -7.09
C ALA A 110 14.30 1.59 -7.20
N LEU A 111 14.28 2.14 -8.42
CA LEU A 111 14.13 3.56 -8.70
C LEU A 111 12.79 4.11 -8.17
N ALA A 112 11.70 3.34 -8.30
CA ALA A 112 10.42 3.70 -7.71
C ALA A 112 10.49 3.78 -6.18
N LYS A 113 11.21 2.87 -5.52
CA LYS A 113 11.46 2.96 -4.06
C LYS A 113 12.23 4.22 -3.69
N VAL A 114 13.22 4.62 -4.49
CA VAL A 114 13.96 5.87 -4.28
C VAL A 114 13.01 7.06 -4.36
N TYR A 115 12.23 7.18 -5.43
CA TYR A 115 11.26 8.28 -5.57
C TYR A 115 10.21 8.28 -4.47
N PHE A 116 9.72 7.11 -4.07
CA PHE A 116 8.75 7.00 -2.99
C PHE A 116 9.32 7.48 -1.64
N LYS A 117 10.55 7.05 -1.29
CA LYS A 117 11.24 7.50 -0.06
C LYS A 117 11.57 9.00 -0.08
N ALA A 118 11.87 9.54 -1.27
CA ALA A 118 12.11 10.96 -1.47
C ALA A 118 10.82 11.81 -1.49
N GLY A 119 9.64 11.19 -1.44
CA GLY A 119 8.34 11.90 -1.49
C GLY A 119 7.85 12.27 -2.89
N PHE A 120 8.57 11.90 -3.95
CA PHE A 120 8.18 12.14 -5.34
C PHE A 120 7.15 11.11 -5.83
N LEU A 121 5.93 11.17 -5.28
CA LEU A 121 4.87 10.16 -5.49
C LEU A 121 4.46 9.98 -6.96
N GLU A 122 4.29 11.07 -7.72
CA GLU A 122 3.92 10.97 -9.14
C GLU A 122 5.03 10.32 -9.98
N ARG A 123 6.31 10.60 -9.67
CA ARG A 123 7.44 9.93 -10.32
C ARG A 123 7.47 8.44 -9.95
N ALA A 124 7.30 8.11 -8.67
CA ALA A 124 7.23 6.72 -8.21
C ALA A 124 6.12 5.95 -8.95
N LYS A 125 4.92 6.53 -9.08
CA LYS A 125 3.81 5.96 -9.85
C LYS A 125 4.21 5.68 -11.30
N GLU A 126 4.77 6.68 -12.00
CA GLU A 126 5.19 6.51 -13.40
C GLU A 126 6.22 5.37 -13.57
N VAL A 127 7.20 5.29 -12.67
CA VAL A 127 8.25 4.27 -12.72
C VAL A 127 7.70 2.88 -12.40
N LEU A 128 6.80 2.74 -11.41
CA LEU A 128 6.14 1.47 -11.09
C LEU A 128 5.33 0.95 -12.27
N LEU A 129 4.65 1.82 -13.00
CA LEU A 129 3.92 1.44 -14.20
C LEU A 129 4.86 0.92 -15.31
N GLN A 130 6.11 1.42 -15.40
CA GLN A 130 7.10 0.82 -16.32
C GLN A 130 7.53 -0.58 -15.86
N ALA A 131 7.76 -0.78 -14.56
CA ALA A 131 8.05 -2.11 -14.02
C ALA A 131 6.91 -3.10 -14.31
N LEU A 132 5.65 -2.69 -14.13
CA LEU A 132 4.48 -3.53 -14.41
C LEU A 132 4.26 -3.81 -15.91
N LYS A 133 4.71 -2.94 -16.81
CA LYS A 133 4.70 -3.26 -18.26
C LYS A 133 5.62 -4.43 -18.60
N ILE A 134 6.72 -4.57 -17.87
CA ILE A 134 7.64 -5.70 -18.04
C ILE A 134 7.07 -6.95 -17.37
N ARG A 135 6.66 -6.83 -16.11
CA ARG A 135 6.07 -7.93 -15.35
C ARG A 135 4.76 -7.52 -14.66
N PRO A 136 3.59 -7.73 -15.30
CA PRO A 136 2.30 -7.29 -14.77
C PRO A 136 1.91 -7.98 -13.46
N ARG A 137 2.30 -9.24 -13.27
CA ARG A 137 1.95 -10.07 -12.09
C ARG A 137 2.98 -9.98 -10.96
N ASN A 138 3.74 -8.88 -10.87
CA ASN A 138 4.68 -8.68 -9.77
C ASN A 138 3.95 -8.10 -8.55
N ILE A 139 3.68 -8.97 -7.56
CA ILE A 139 2.99 -8.62 -6.31
C ILE A 139 3.69 -7.48 -5.56
N GLN A 140 5.03 -7.46 -5.51
CA GLN A 140 5.77 -6.43 -4.77
C GLN A 140 5.62 -5.05 -5.41
N THR A 141 5.64 -4.99 -6.75
CA THR A 141 5.42 -3.75 -7.51
C THR A 141 3.98 -3.27 -7.36
N LEU A 142 3.00 -4.17 -7.44
CA LEU A 142 1.58 -3.87 -7.21
C LEU A 142 1.36 -3.35 -5.78
N LYS A 143 1.92 -3.99 -4.75
CA LYS A 143 1.84 -3.53 -3.36
C LYS A 143 2.44 -2.14 -3.17
N LEU A 144 3.60 -1.84 -3.79
CA LEU A 144 4.18 -0.49 -3.70
C LEU A 144 3.32 0.55 -4.44
N LEU A 145 2.75 0.20 -5.61
CA LEU A 145 1.85 1.09 -6.35
C LEU A 145 0.56 1.39 -5.59
N LYS A 146 0.02 0.41 -4.87
CA LYS A 146 -1.14 0.53 -3.97
C LYS A 146 -0.93 1.62 -2.92
N ILE A 147 0.25 1.61 -2.30
CA ILE A 147 0.64 2.60 -1.29
C ILE A 147 0.81 3.98 -1.94
N VAL A 148 1.40 4.05 -3.14
CA VAL A 148 1.57 5.29 -3.88
C VAL A 148 0.20 5.90 -4.24
N TYR A 149 -0.75 5.09 -4.73
CA TYR A 149 -2.11 5.55 -5.03
C TYR A 149 -2.85 6.02 -3.79
N LEU A 150 -2.71 5.33 -2.65
CA LEU A 150 -3.29 5.76 -1.38
C LEU A 150 -2.78 7.15 -0.97
N LYS A 151 -1.46 7.38 -1.05
CA LYS A 151 -0.87 8.69 -0.72
C LYS A 151 -1.27 9.79 -1.70
N LEU A 152 -1.51 9.44 -2.97
CA LEU A 152 -2.01 10.36 -4.00
C LEU A 152 -3.53 10.57 -3.95
N ARG A 153 -4.26 9.90 -3.03
CA ARG A 153 -5.73 9.88 -2.97
C ARG A 153 -6.40 9.41 -4.26
N LYS A 154 -5.73 8.50 -4.98
CA LYS A 154 -6.25 7.88 -6.21
C LYS A 154 -7.01 6.61 -5.87
N HIS A 155 -8.11 6.75 -5.14
CA HIS A 155 -8.83 5.61 -4.56
C HIS A 155 -9.44 4.69 -5.63
N LYS A 156 -9.91 5.26 -6.76
CA LYS A 156 -10.48 4.48 -7.88
C LYS A 156 -9.45 3.57 -8.53
N GLU A 157 -8.30 4.12 -8.90
CA GLU A 157 -7.19 3.33 -9.45
C GLU A 157 -6.66 2.31 -8.45
N ASN A 158 -6.71 2.65 -7.15
CA ASN A 158 -6.33 1.73 -6.09
C ASN A 158 -7.31 0.54 -5.97
N LEU A 159 -8.62 0.77 -6.14
CA LEU A 159 -9.62 -0.29 -6.16
C LEU A 159 -9.40 -1.27 -7.33
N GLU A 160 -9.11 -0.77 -8.53
CA GLU A 160 -8.76 -1.61 -9.70
C GLU A 160 -7.49 -2.43 -9.44
N LEU A 161 -6.52 -1.84 -8.75
CA LEU A 161 -5.28 -2.50 -8.37
C LEU A 161 -5.51 -3.60 -7.32
N LEU A 162 -6.43 -3.39 -6.38
CA LEU A 162 -6.82 -4.43 -5.42
C LEU A 162 -7.46 -5.63 -6.11
N ASP A 163 -8.23 -5.42 -7.18
CA ASP A 163 -8.78 -6.52 -7.98
C ASP A 163 -7.65 -7.35 -8.61
N CYS A 164 -6.61 -6.70 -9.14
CA CYS A 164 -5.42 -7.40 -9.61
C CYS A 164 -4.75 -8.23 -8.50
N LEU A 165 -4.61 -7.69 -7.30
CA LEU A 165 -4.00 -8.39 -6.16
C LEU A 165 -4.88 -9.56 -5.67
N PHE A 166 -6.19 -9.41 -5.69
CA PHE A 166 -7.14 -10.47 -5.37
C PHE A 166 -7.00 -11.66 -6.32
N GLU A 167 -6.90 -11.42 -7.64
CA GLU A 167 -6.68 -12.46 -8.65
C GLU A 167 -5.31 -13.16 -8.50
N LEU A 168 -4.38 -12.54 -7.78
CA LEU A 168 -3.08 -13.13 -7.43
C LEU A 168 -3.10 -13.87 -6.08
N GLY A 169 -4.26 -13.96 -5.41
CA GLY A 169 -4.45 -14.71 -4.16
C GLY A 169 -4.20 -13.89 -2.88
N GLU A 170 -4.01 -12.57 -2.97
CA GLU A 170 -3.85 -11.72 -1.80
C GLU A 170 -5.21 -11.45 -1.13
N ASN A 171 -5.24 -11.42 0.20
CA ASN A 171 -6.45 -11.07 0.94
C ASN A 171 -6.62 -9.55 0.98
N VAL A 172 -7.55 -9.04 0.17
CA VAL A 172 -7.80 -7.59 0.03
C VAL A 172 -9.23 -7.19 0.41
N LYS A 173 -10.05 -8.09 0.96
CA LYS A 173 -11.49 -7.86 1.17
C LYS A 173 -11.75 -6.66 2.09
N GLU A 174 -11.15 -6.65 3.27
CA GLU A 174 -11.31 -5.57 4.25
C GLU A 174 -10.76 -4.24 3.72
N GLU A 175 -9.61 -4.27 3.07
CA GLU A 175 -8.97 -3.11 2.46
C GLU A 175 -9.85 -2.51 1.35
N LYS A 176 -10.44 -3.35 0.51
CA LYS A 176 -11.32 -2.93 -0.59
C LYS A 176 -12.56 -2.20 -0.08
N GLU A 177 -13.24 -2.75 0.93
CA GLU A 177 -14.40 -2.10 1.54
C GLU A 177 -14.02 -0.78 2.23
N PHE A 178 -12.85 -0.74 2.87
CA PHE A 178 -12.33 0.50 3.46
C PHE A 178 -12.01 1.58 2.42
N LEU A 179 -11.37 1.23 1.29
CA LEU A 179 -11.09 2.18 0.22
C LEU A 179 -12.36 2.69 -0.47
N LYS A 180 -13.39 1.86 -0.63
CA LYS A 180 -14.71 2.31 -1.11
C LYS A 180 -15.32 3.38 -0.20
N ALA A 181 -15.18 3.22 1.11
CA ALA A 181 -15.63 4.24 2.06
C ALA A 181 -14.84 5.54 1.87
N LEU A 182 -13.51 5.48 1.76
CA LEU A 182 -12.68 6.66 1.55
C LEU A 182 -13.01 7.40 0.25
N ASP A 183 -13.16 6.71 -0.88
CA ASP A 183 -13.56 7.30 -2.16
C ASP A 183 -14.91 8.02 -2.04
N PHE A 184 -15.89 7.37 -1.42
CA PHE A 184 -17.21 7.95 -1.24
C PHE A 184 -17.20 9.17 -0.31
N LEU A 185 -16.31 9.20 0.69
CA LEU A 185 -16.17 10.35 1.58
C LEU A 185 -15.61 11.60 0.87
N GLU A 186 -14.82 11.42 -0.18
CA GLU A 186 -14.26 12.50 -0.99
C GLU A 186 -15.24 13.05 -2.05
N SER A 187 -16.35 12.34 -2.30
CA SER A 187 -17.39 12.80 -3.23
C SER A 187 -18.02 14.15 -2.79
N SER A 188 -18.65 14.86 -3.73
CA SER A 188 -19.36 16.12 -3.46
C SER A 188 -20.73 15.95 -2.80
N LEU A 189 -21.11 14.73 -2.42
CA LEU A 189 -22.41 14.40 -1.83
C LEU A 189 -22.56 14.94 -0.41
N SER A 190 -23.80 15.01 0.07
CA SER A 190 -24.12 15.43 1.43
C SER A 190 -23.56 14.46 2.47
N ASN A 191 -23.38 14.93 3.71
CA ASN A 191 -22.89 14.09 4.80
C ASN A 191 -23.86 12.94 5.14
N GLU A 192 -25.17 13.12 4.90
CA GLU A 192 -26.19 12.11 5.14
C GLU A 192 -26.11 10.98 4.12
N GLU A 193 -26.01 11.31 2.83
CA GLU A 193 -25.83 10.31 1.76
C GLU A 193 -24.53 9.50 1.97
N LYS A 194 -23.45 10.17 2.38
CA LYS A 194 -22.18 9.53 2.74
C LYS A 194 -22.32 8.55 3.89
N LYS A 195 -23.04 8.96 4.94
CA LYS A 195 -23.34 8.11 6.08
C LYS A 195 -24.15 6.89 5.66
N GLU A 196 -25.22 7.09 4.90
CA GLU A 196 -26.09 6.00 4.46
C GLU A 196 -25.36 4.98 3.59
N TYR A 197 -24.48 5.45 2.68
CA TYR A 197 -23.65 4.57 1.88
C TYR A 197 -22.68 3.75 2.73
N ILE A 198 -21.94 4.38 3.65
CA ILE A 198 -20.96 3.68 4.48
C ILE A 198 -21.65 2.63 5.37
N LEU A 199 -22.83 2.94 5.91
CA LEU A 199 -23.64 2.01 6.70
C LEU A 199 -24.14 0.79 5.91
N LYS A 200 -24.15 0.86 4.56
CA LYS A 200 -24.47 -0.28 3.68
C LYS A 200 -23.27 -1.17 3.36
N LEU A 201 -22.05 -0.76 3.71
CA LEU A 201 -20.85 -1.57 3.51
C LEU A 201 -20.76 -2.71 4.54
N GLN A 202 -19.88 -3.68 4.30
CA GLN A 202 -19.68 -4.84 5.18
C GLN A 202 -18.91 -4.45 6.46
N ILE A 203 -19.59 -3.79 7.40
CA ILE A 203 -18.99 -3.26 8.64
C ILE A 203 -18.69 -4.36 9.66
N ASP A 204 -19.59 -5.35 9.82
CA ASP A 204 -19.52 -6.34 10.92
C ASP A 204 -18.22 -7.17 10.92
N ASN A 205 -17.60 -7.34 9.76
CA ASN A 205 -16.34 -8.09 9.59
C ASN A 205 -15.16 -7.18 9.24
N ASN A 206 -15.25 -5.87 9.51
CA ASN A 206 -14.21 -4.91 9.16
C ASN A 206 -13.98 -3.88 10.28
N PRO A 207 -13.01 -4.15 11.19
CA PRO A 207 -12.71 -3.25 12.31
C PRO A 207 -12.33 -1.84 11.89
N MET A 208 -11.66 -1.67 10.74
CA MET A 208 -11.31 -0.35 10.20
C MET A 208 -12.55 0.46 9.82
N LEU A 209 -13.52 -0.17 9.15
CA LEU A 209 -14.79 0.48 8.81
C LEU A 209 -15.62 0.77 10.06
N GLY A 210 -15.71 -0.19 10.99
CA GLY A 210 -16.42 0.00 12.26
C GLY A 210 -15.87 1.19 13.04
N ARG A 211 -14.54 1.31 13.12
CA ARG A 211 -13.86 2.47 13.72
C ARG A 211 -14.15 3.75 12.95
N LEU A 212 -14.04 3.75 11.63
CA LEU A 212 -14.31 4.94 10.79
C LEU A 212 -15.73 5.48 11.02
N VAL A 213 -16.72 4.57 11.10
CA VAL A 213 -18.11 4.92 11.38
C VAL A 213 -18.25 5.55 12.76
N PHE A 214 -17.61 4.97 13.78
CA PHE A 214 -17.64 5.52 15.14
C PHE A 214 -16.95 6.89 15.20
N GLU A 215 -15.75 7.00 14.64
CA GLU A 215 -14.95 8.23 14.61
C GLU A 215 -15.67 9.39 13.94
N LYS A 216 -16.36 9.13 12.82
CA LYS A 216 -16.96 10.19 12.00
C LYS A 216 -18.40 10.51 12.36
N TYR A 217 -19.17 9.50 12.77
CA TYR A 217 -20.62 9.62 12.96
C TYR A 217 -21.08 9.36 14.38
N HIS A 218 -20.19 8.95 15.29
CA HIS A 218 -20.52 8.61 16.68
C HIS A 218 -21.57 7.50 16.79
N ILE A 219 -21.59 6.57 15.82
CA ILE A 219 -22.56 5.47 15.75
C ILE A 219 -21.89 4.19 16.26
N PHE A 220 -22.46 3.64 17.32
CA PHE A 220 -22.08 2.35 17.85
C PHE A 220 -22.82 1.21 17.13
N LEU A 221 -22.05 0.28 16.55
CA LEU A 221 -22.50 -0.89 15.80
C LEU A 221 -21.84 -2.16 16.35
N ASN A 222 -21.73 -2.27 17.68
CA ASN A 222 -21.04 -3.38 18.34
C ASN A 222 -19.56 -3.51 17.95
N GLN A 223 -18.87 -2.39 17.65
CA GLN A 223 -17.44 -2.42 17.37
C GLN A 223 -16.66 -3.07 18.52
N ASP A 224 -15.52 -3.68 18.20
CA ASP A 224 -14.63 -4.24 19.22
C ASP A 224 -14.04 -3.13 20.09
N PHE A 225 -14.01 -3.37 21.41
CA PHE A 225 -13.46 -2.42 22.38
C PHE A 225 -12.02 -2.02 22.03
N SER A 226 -11.20 -2.99 21.65
CA SER A 226 -9.79 -2.81 21.28
C SER A 226 -9.58 -1.89 20.07
N SER A 227 -10.59 -1.74 19.22
CA SER A 227 -10.52 -0.92 18.00
C SER A 227 -10.96 0.52 18.22
N ILE A 228 -11.71 0.83 19.29
CA ILE A 228 -12.29 2.16 19.52
C ILE A 228 -12.08 2.73 20.93
N CYS A 229 -11.33 2.07 21.82
CA CYS A 229 -11.19 2.50 23.22
C CYS A 229 -10.65 3.93 23.42
N ASP A 230 -9.77 4.39 22.54
CA ASP A 230 -9.26 5.77 22.51
C ASP A 230 -10.34 6.79 22.09
N LEU A 231 -11.27 6.38 21.22
CA LEU A 231 -12.42 7.19 20.82
C LEU A 231 -13.48 7.23 21.93
N LEU A 232 -13.77 6.09 22.55
CA LEU A 232 -14.68 5.99 23.71
C LEU A 232 -14.21 6.90 24.85
N TYR A 233 -12.89 6.96 25.09
CA TYR A 233 -12.30 7.84 26.10
C TYR A 233 -12.60 9.32 25.84
N LYS A 234 -12.70 9.74 24.59
CA LYS A 234 -13.00 11.13 24.20
C LYS A 234 -14.47 11.47 24.30
N GLU A 235 -15.37 10.53 24.00
CA GLU A 235 -16.81 10.79 23.99
C GLU A 235 -17.43 10.98 25.39
N ASN A 236 -16.81 10.39 26.41
CA ASN A 236 -17.31 10.43 27.80
C ASN A 236 -18.76 9.94 27.95
N LYS A 237 -19.19 9.03 27.06
CA LYS A 237 -20.50 8.37 27.05
C LYS A 237 -20.31 6.87 27.20
N THR A 238 -21.28 6.20 27.82
CA THR A 238 -21.24 4.76 28.05
C THR A 238 -21.89 4.01 26.89
N PHE A 239 -21.30 2.87 26.54
CA PHE A 239 -21.74 1.99 25.45
C PHE A 239 -21.64 0.52 25.89
N ASN A 240 -22.56 -0.33 25.41
CA ASN A 240 -22.49 -1.79 25.56
C ASN A 240 -22.06 -2.31 26.96
N LEU A 241 -22.75 -1.89 28.02
CA LEU A 241 -22.43 -2.28 29.40
C LEU A 241 -22.58 -3.79 29.69
N GLN A 242 -23.19 -4.55 28.78
CA GLN A 242 -23.25 -6.01 28.87
C GLN A 242 -21.90 -6.66 28.59
N ASN A 243 -21.03 -6.00 27.81
CA ASN A 243 -19.68 -6.46 27.55
C ASN A 243 -18.76 -6.08 28.72
N LYS A 244 -18.04 -7.06 29.26
CA LYS A 244 -17.17 -6.88 30.42
C LYS A 244 -16.04 -5.86 30.19
N GLU A 245 -15.46 -5.78 28.99
CA GLU A 245 -14.36 -4.83 28.71
C GLU A 245 -14.86 -3.39 28.68
N TYR A 246 -16.01 -3.16 28.04
CA TYR A 246 -16.69 -1.86 28.04
C TYR A 246 -17.10 -1.45 29.46
N PHE A 247 -17.71 -2.37 30.22
CA PHE A 247 -18.08 -2.13 31.60
C PHE A 247 -16.86 -1.76 32.47
N GLU A 248 -15.79 -2.56 32.44
CA GLU A 248 -14.57 -2.28 33.21
C GLU A 248 -13.96 -0.91 32.84
N PHE A 249 -13.94 -0.57 31.56
CA PHE A 249 -13.43 0.70 31.07
C PHE A 249 -14.24 1.88 31.62
N PHE A 250 -15.56 1.89 31.44
CA PHE A 250 -16.41 2.99 31.90
C PHE A 250 -16.50 3.08 33.43
N TYR A 251 -16.47 1.93 34.11
CA TYR A 251 -16.40 1.87 35.56
C TYR A 251 -15.09 2.48 36.08
N ALA A 252 -13.95 2.16 35.46
CA ALA A 252 -12.66 2.78 35.78
C ALA A 252 -12.61 4.28 35.46
N LEU A 253 -13.39 4.74 34.48
CA LEU A 253 -13.52 6.17 34.20
C LEU A 253 -14.37 6.92 35.22
N GLY A 254 -15.18 6.22 36.02
CA GLY A 254 -16.14 6.81 36.95
C GLY A 254 -17.47 7.19 36.29
N LEU A 255 -17.78 6.64 35.11
CA LEU A 255 -19.04 6.92 34.40
C LEU A 255 -20.16 5.96 34.78
N ILE A 256 -19.88 5.00 35.65
CA ILE A 256 -20.84 4.02 36.18
C ILE A 256 -20.70 4.04 37.70
N GLU A 257 -21.79 4.36 38.38
CA GLU A 257 -21.91 4.31 39.84
C GLU A 257 -23.02 3.30 40.15
N ASP A 258 -22.68 2.01 40.27
CA ASP A 258 -23.66 0.97 40.57
C ASP A 258 -23.35 0.32 41.93
N GLU A 259 -24.35 0.03 42.75
CA GLU A 259 -24.17 -0.56 44.09
C GLU A 259 -23.57 -1.97 44.02
N LYS A 260 -23.77 -2.67 42.89
CA LYS A 260 -23.14 -3.97 42.57
C LYS A 260 -21.64 -3.87 42.28
N SER A 261 -21.10 -2.67 42.16
CA SER A 261 -19.73 -2.45 41.72
C SER A 261 -18.66 -2.67 42.80
N LYS A 262 -19.06 -2.92 44.05
CA LYS A 262 -18.13 -3.10 45.18
C LYS A 262 -17.25 -4.36 45.07
N ASP A 263 -17.67 -5.36 44.29
CA ASP A 263 -16.96 -6.63 44.08
C ASP A 263 -16.46 -6.84 42.63
N VAL A 264 -16.25 -5.77 41.87
CA VAL A 264 -15.80 -5.89 40.47
C VAL A 264 -14.37 -6.39 40.39
N VAL A 265 -14.19 -7.62 39.90
CA VAL A 265 -12.88 -8.18 39.57
C VAL A 265 -12.46 -7.75 38.17
N PHE A 266 -11.62 -6.72 38.13
CA PHE A 266 -10.98 -6.24 36.91
C PHE A 266 -10.09 -7.31 36.27
N LYS A 267 -10.35 -7.62 35.00
CA LYS A 267 -9.44 -8.37 34.14
C LYS A 267 -8.28 -7.48 33.67
N ASN A 268 -8.55 -6.20 33.44
CA ASN A 268 -7.54 -5.25 32.97
C ASN A 268 -6.84 -4.52 34.13
N SER A 269 -5.53 -4.73 34.28
CA SER A 269 -4.73 -4.09 35.32
C SER A 269 -4.68 -2.56 35.22
N ASN A 270 -4.70 -2.01 34.01
CA ASN A 270 -4.67 -0.56 33.79
C ASN A 270 -5.98 0.08 34.25
N PHE A 271 -7.13 -0.56 34.00
CA PHE A 271 -8.42 -0.06 34.47
C PHE A 271 -8.55 -0.16 35.99
N LYS A 272 -8.08 -1.26 36.59
CA LYS A 272 -8.00 -1.38 38.04
C LYS A 272 -7.15 -0.26 38.65
N MET A 273 -5.97 -0.02 38.09
CA MET A 273 -5.06 1.03 38.55
C MET A 273 -5.68 2.43 38.41
N LEU A 274 -6.31 2.72 37.26
CA LEU A 274 -6.99 3.98 37.02
C LEU A 274 -8.11 4.23 38.05
N LYS A 275 -8.93 3.21 38.31
CA LYS A 275 -10.03 3.28 39.28
C LYS A 275 -9.52 3.59 40.69
N ILE A 276 -8.53 2.83 41.16
CA ILE A 276 -7.92 3.02 42.49
C ILE A 276 -7.38 4.43 42.64
N LEU A 277 -6.65 4.93 41.63
CA LEU A 277 -6.07 6.27 41.68
C LEU A 277 -7.17 7.34 41.74
N LYS A 278 -8.19 7.24 40.89
CA LYS A 278 -9.32 8.19 40.88
C LYS A 278 -10.12 8.18 42.20
N ASP A 279 -10.39 7.00 42.76
CA ASP A 279 -11.13 6.86 44.02
C ASP A 279 -10.35 7.46 45.21
N ASN A 280 -9.01 7.46 45.14
CA ASN A 280 -8.14 8.10 46.12
C ASN A 280 -7.78 9.56 45.76
N SER A 281 -8.60 10.21 44.94
CA SER A 281 -8.44 11.62 44.54
C SER A 281 -7.13 11.96 43.82
N PHE A 282 -6.43 10.98 43.25
CA PHE A 282 -5.30 11.24 42.36
C PHE A 282 -5.81 11.64 40.97
N LYS A 283 -5.20 12.68 40.39
CA LYS A 283 -5.44 13.07 39.00
C LYS A 283 -4.78 12.08 38.05
N ALA A 284 -5.47 11.01 37.68
CA ALA A 284 -4.99 10.01 36.73
C ALA A 284 -5.75 10.08 35.40
N ARG A 285 -5.02 9.89 34.29
CA ARG A 285 -5.58 9.81 32.93
C ARG A 285 -5.07 8.58 32.20
N LEU A 286 -5.79 8.19 31.15
CA LEU A 286 -5.26 7.24 30.16
C LEU A 286 -4.45 7.99 29.11
N GLU A 287 -3.30 7.45 28.78
CA GLU A 287 -2.50 7.85 27.62
C GLU A 287 -2.51 6.73 26.59
N PHE A 288 -2.75 7.09 25.33
CA PHE A 288 -2.86 6.14 24.23
C PHE A 288 -1.63 6.22 23.33
N SER A 289 -1.12 5.05 22.94
CA SER A 289 -0.10 4.90 21.90
C SER A 289 -0.49 3.79 20.93
N TYR A 290 0.02 3.84 19.71
CA TYR A 290 -0.47 3.01 18.61
C TYR A 290 0.65 2.17 18.04
N ARG A 291 0.60 0.86 18.22
CA ARG A 291 1.67 -0.05 17.79
C ARG A 291 1.23 -0.84 16.57
N CYS A 292 2.09 -0.90 15.57
CA CYS A 292 1.88 -1.80 14.43
C CYS A 292 2.12 -3.26 14.85
N THR A 293 1.19 -4.15 14.57
CA THR A 293 1.33 -5.59 14.86
C THR A 293 2.36 -6.26 13.97
N GLU A 294 2.65 -5.72 12.78
CA GLU A 294 3.63 -6.26 11.84
C GLU A 294 5.04 -5.77 12.14
N CYS A 295 5.32 -4.48 11.92
CA CYS A 295 6.68 -3.94 12.08
C CYS A 295 7.02 -3.45 13.49
N LYS A 296 6.10 -3.59 14.46
CA LYS A 296 6.27 -3.21 15.88
C LYS A 296 6.56 -1.73 16.15
N SER A 297 6.55 -0.87 15.14
CA SER A 297 6.74 0.56 15.31
C SER A 297 5.59 1.17 16.12
N VAL A 298 5.92 2.04 17.07
CA VAL A 298 4.94 2.77 17.89
C VAL A 298 4.79 4.18 17.35
N MET A 299 3.55 4.60 17.09
CA MET A 299 3.17 5.90 16.58
C MET A 299 2.40 6.68 17.65
N PRO A 300 2.51 8.02 17.66
CA PRO A 300 1.77 8.88 18.59
C PRO A 300 0.29 9.06 18.18
N LEU A 301 -0.07 8.75 16.93
CA LEU A 301 -1.41 8.90 16.38
C LEU A 301 -1.91 7.58 15.79
N PHE A 302 -3.23 7.39 15.84
CA PHE A 302 -3.88 6.25 15.21
C PHE A 302 -3.60 6.23 13.70
N PHE A 303 -3.52 5.03 13.13
CA PHE A 303 -3.33 4.84 11.70
C PHE A 303 -4.15 3.66 11.18
N TYR A 304 -4.81 3.83 10.04
CA TYR A 304 -5.51 2.74 9.34
C TYR A 304 -4.53 1.85 8.56
N HIS A 305 -3.43 2.44 8.07
CA HIS A 305 -2.32 1.77 7.43
C HIS A 305 -1.01 2.19 8.11
N CYS A 306 -0.10 1.26 8.36
CA CYS A 306 1.13 1.59 9.07
C CYS A 306 2.00 2.59 8.28
N PRO A 307 2.44 3.72 8.84
CA PRO A 307 3.31 4.66 8.11
C PRO A 307 4.70 4.10 7.75
N VAL A 308 5.10 3.00 8.39
CA VAL A 308 6.43 2.38 8.24
C VAL A 308 6.39 1.20 7.27
N CYS A 309 5.53 0.20 7.52
CA CYS A 309 5.42 -0.99 6.67
C CYS A 309 4.24 -0.96 5.68
N TYR A 310 3.32 0.00 5.82
CA TYR A 310 2.17 0.21 4.95
C TYR A 310 1.11 -0.88 4.92
N GLU A 311 1.19 -1.86 5.82
CA GLU A 311 0.15 -2.86 6.00
C GLU A 311 -1.09 -2.28 6.69
N PHE A 312 -2.26 -2.68 6.20
CA PHE A 312 -3.58 -2.26 6.68
C PHE A 312 -4.04 -3.09 7.86
N ASN A 313 -4.91 -2.51 8.70
CA ASN A 313 -5.53 -3.20 9.84
C ASN A 313 -4.52 -3.78 10.84
N THR A 314 -3.38 -3.12 11.01
CA THR A 314 -2.29 -3.56 11.90
C THR A 314 -2.16 -2.73 13.17
N CYS A 315 -3.06 -1.77 13.40
CA CYS A 315 -2.96 -0.86 14.52
C CYS A 315 -3.50 -1.48 15.81
N GLN A 316 -2.62 -1.73 16.77
CA GLN A 316 -2.98 -2.10 18.13
C GLN A 316 -2.92 -0.86 19.03
N ILE A 317 -4.06 -0.57 19.69
CA ILE A 317 -4.16 0.52 20.66
C ILE A 317 -3.62 0.05 22.00
N ILE A 318 -2.59 0.74 22.49
CA ILE A 318 -2.00 0.55 23.81
C ILE A 318 -2.43 1.73 24.67
N TYR A 319 -2.82 1.45 25.90
CA TYR A 319 -3.20 2.47 26.85
C TYR A 319 -2.53 2.23 28.20
N GLU A 320 -2.01 3.31 28.78
CA GLU A 320 -1.28 3.30 30.05
C GLU A 320 -1.88 4.37 30.97
N VAL A 321 -1.85 4.12 32.29
CA VAL A 321 -2.28 5.12 33.27
C VAL A 321 -1.12 6.06 33.55
N LYS A 322 -1.33 7.35 33.38
CA LYS A 322 -0.34 8.39 33.71
C LYS A 322 -0.92 9.43 34.63
N ASN A 323 -0.04 10.11 35.36
CA ASN A 323 -0.39 11.28 36.14
C ASN A 323 -0.86 12.39 35.18
N ASN A 324 -1.97 13.04 35.52
CA ASN A 324 -2.48 14.18 34.77
C ASN A 324 -1.80 15.46 35.30
N GLU A 325 -0.52 15.61 35.00
CA GLU A 325 0.30 16.80 35.28
C GLU A 325 0.01 17.89 34.25
N THR A 326 -1.25 18.27 34.10
CA THR A 326 -1.58 19.59 33.54
C THR A 326 -1.57 20.55 34.72
N TYR A 327 -0.50 21.36 34.79
CA TYR A 327 -0.45 22.58 35.59
C TYR A 327 -1.58 23.54 35.24
#